data_AF-A0A6G3TUW9-F1
#
_entry.id   AF-A0A6G3TUW9-F1
#
_cell.length_a   1.000
_cell.length_b   1.000
_cell.length_c   1.000
_cell.angle_alpha   90.00
_cell.angle_beta   90.00
_cell.angle_gamma   90.00
#
_symmetry.space_group_name_H-M   'P 1'
#
loop_
_entity.id
_entity.type
_entity.pdbx_description
1 polymer ?
#
loop_
_entity_poly.entity_id
_entity_poly.type
_entity_poly.pdbx_seq_one_letter_code
_entity_poly.pdbx_strand_id
1 'polypeptide(L)' 'ATEAKVQALLDAGLDCSGTPTDAVCVAARAPVGEAEVHAFAGPRSEWGARLARAVHRAVGAALPAVP' A
#
# COMPACT_ATOMS: atom_id res chain seq x y z
N ALA A 1 1.73 3.02 -2.79
CA ALA A 1 1.88 1.70 -2.11
C ALA A 1 3.29 1.61 -1.56
N THR A 2 4.27 1.80 -2.42
CA THR A 2 5.68 2.02 -2.09
C THR A 2 5.89 2.99 -0.93
N GLU A 3 5.25 4.18 -0.94
CA GLU A 3 5.43 5.15 0.14
C GLU A 3 4.93 4.61 1.50
N ALA A 4 3.82 3.86 1.49
CA ALA A 4 3.26 3.28 2.71
C ALA A 4 4.10 2.11 3.24
N LYS A 5 4.72 1.32 2.36
CA LYS A 5 5.70 0.31 2.74
C LYS A 5 6.90 0.95 3.42
N VAL A 6 7.49 1.97 2.77
CA VAL A 6 8.64 2.71 3.30
C VAL A 6 8.30 3.29 4.66
N GLN A 7 7.15 3.95 4.80
CA GLN A 7 6.72 4.49 6.08
C GLN A 7 6.62 3.41 7.17
N ALA A 8 6.04 2.25 6.88
CA ALA A 8 5.95 1.16 7.86
C ALA A 8 7.30 0.61 8.33
N LEU A 9 8.27 0.52 7.40
CA LEU A 9 9.63 0.08 7.73
C LEU A 9 10.36 1.12 8.58
N LEU A 10 10.24 2.40 8.21
CA LEU A 10 10.83 3.52 8.97
C LEU A 10 10.20 3.65 10.36
N ASP A 11 8.87 3.50 10.48
CA ASP A 11 8.16 3.51 11.76
C ASP A 11 8.63 2.36 12.68
N ALA A 12 9.11 1.25 12.10
CA ALA A 12 9.70 0.13 12.82
C ALA A 12 11.22 0.28 13.07
N GLY A 13 11.82 1.42 12.72
CA GLY A 13 13.24 1.70 12.93
C GLY A 13 14.18 1.00 11.94
N LEU A 14 13.65 0.48 10.82
CA LEU A 14 14.44 -0.17 9.79
C LEU A 14 14.86 0.84 8.72
N ASP A 15 16.17 1.02 8.51
CA ASP A 15 16.72 1.96 7.53
C ASP A 15 16.42 1.55 6.08
N CYS A 16 16.42 0.24 5.79
CA CYS A 16 15.95 -0.35 4.52
C CYS A 16 16.38 0.40 3.23
N SER A 17 17.63 0.85 3.16
CA SER A 17 18.20 1.67 2.07
C SER A 17 18.32 0.97 0.70
N GLY A 18 17.89 -0.28 0.58
CA GLY A 18 17.78 -0.99 -0.70
C GLY A 18 16.59 -0.51 -1.54
N THR A 19 16.36 -1.18 -2.68
CA THR A 19 15.20 -0.92 -3.57
C THR A 19 14.20 -2.07 -3.57
N PRO A 20 13.61 -2.45 -2.40
CA PRO A 20 12.69 -3.57 -2.33
C PRO A 20 11.43 -3.26 -3.14
N THR A 21 11.22 -4.02 -4.21
CA THR A 21 10.05 -3.88 -5.08
C THR A 21 8.83 -4.53 -4.43
N ASP A 22 7.71 -3.83 -4.36
CA ASP A 22 6.37 -4.38 -4.10
C ASP A 22 5.65 -4.61 -5.42
N ALA A 23 4.87 -5.68 -5.45
CA ALA A 23 3.85 -5.87 -6.47
C ALA A 23 2.48 -5.74 -5.80
N VAL A 24 1.63 -4.89 -6.37
CA VAL A 24 0.25 -4.69 -5.93
C VAL A 24 -0.65 -4.83 -7.14
N CYS A 25 -1.70 -5.64 -7.01
CA CYS A 25 -2.77 -5.72 -7.99
C CYS A 25 -4.05 -5.17 -7.38
N VAL A 26 -4.73 -4.28 -8.09
CA VAL A 26 -6.09 -3.86 -7.76
C VAL A 26 -7.03 -4.57 -8.74
N ALA A 27 -7.78 -5.53 -8.23
CA ALA A 27 -8.82 -6.18 -8.99
C ALA A 27 -10.07 -5.28 -9.02
N ALA A 28 -10.56 -4.97 -10.21
CA ALA A 28 -11.81 -4.25 -10.42
C ALA A 28 -12.74 -5.11 -11.28
N ARG A 29 -14.05 -4.91 -11.14
CA ARG A 29 -15.03 -5.50 -12.05
C ARG A 29 -14.84 -4.88 -13.44
N ALA A 30 -15.09 -5.68 -14.48
CA ALA A 30 -15.20 -5.13 -15.83
C ALA A 30 -16.28 -4.04 -15.84
N PRO A 31 -16.02 -2.86 -16.41
CA PRO A 31 -17.00 -1.78 -16.44
C PRO A 31 -18.24 -2.22 -17.24
N VAL A 32 -19.42 -1.88 -16.74
CA VAL A 32 -20.71 -2.11 -17.41
C VAL A 32 -21.45 -0.79 -17.47
N GLY A 33 -21.77 -0.32 -18.68
CA GLY A 33 -22.42 0.98 -18.88
C GLY A 33 -21.62 2.15 -18.28
N GLU A 34 -22.31 3.12 -17.70
CA GLU A 34 -21.71 4.26 -17.01
C GLU A 34 -21.35 3.90 -15.56
N ALA A 35 -20.39 2.99 -15.41
CA ALA A 35 -19.87 2.63 -14.09
C ALA A 35 -19.08 3.79 -13.47
N GLU A 36 -19.22 3.99 -12.15
CA GLU A 36 -18.46 5.00 -11.41
C GLU A 36 -16.95 4.73 -11.50
N VAL A 37 -16.19 5.78 -11.79
CA VAL A 37 -14.73 5.72 -11.87
C VAL A 37 -14.14 6.28 -10.57
N HIS A 38 -13.28 5.49 -9.94
CA HIS A 38 -12.56 5.96 -8.75
C HIS A 38 -11.09 6.16 -9.05
N ALA A 39 -10.54 7.26 -8.52
CA ALA A 39 -9.10 7.43 -8.44
C ALA A 39 -8.50 6.39 -7.48
N PHE A 40 -7.42 5.74 -7.91
CA PHE A 40 -6.64 4.81 -7.09
C PHE A 40 -5.20 5.27 -6.86
N ALA A 41 -4.74 6.28 -7.60
CA ALA A 41 -3.38 6.79 -7.51
C ALA A 41 -3.25 7.81 -6.37
N GLY A 42 -2.20 7.66 -5.57
CA GLY A 42 -1.82 8.59 -4.51
C GLY A 42 -2.69 8.53 -3.24
N PRO A 43 -2.17 8.98 -2.09
CA PRO A 43 -2.80 8.79 -0.78
C PRO A 43 -4.06 9.64 -0.55
N ARG A 44 -4.31 10.66 -1.38
CA ARG A 44 -5.53 11.49 -1.31
C ARG A 44 -6.71 10.88 -2.07
N SER A 45 -6.47 9.90 -2.93
CA SER A 45 -7.56 9.19 -3.60
C SER A 45 -8.22 8.20 -2.64
N GLU A 46 -9.52 7.95 -2.80
CA GLU A 46 -10.26 7.03 -1.94
C GLU A 46 -9.60 5.65 -1.88
N TRP A 47 -9.30 5.07 -3.05
CA TRP A 47 -8.70 3.75 -3.14
C TRP A 47 -7.21 3.76 -2.84
N GLY A 48 -6.47 4.82 -3.20
CA GLY A 48 -5.05 4.95 -2.85
C GLY A 48 -4.84 5.07 -1.35
N ALA A 49 -5.73 5.77 -0.63
CA ALA A 49 -5.71 5.84 0.83
C ALA A 49 -6.00 4.47 1.47
N ARG A 50 -6.98 3.72 0.94
CA ARG A 50 -7.28 2.35 1.38
C ARG A 50 -6.09 1.42 1.16
N LEU A 51 -5.49 1.49 -0.02
CA LEU A 51 -4.32 0.70 -0.38
C LEU A 51 -3.12 1.02 0.51
N ALA A 52 -2.84 2.30 0.75
CA ALA A 52 -1.75 2.73 1.63
C ALA A 52 -1.91 2.15 3.05
N ARG A 53 -3.12 2.24 3.63
CA ARG A 53 -3.40 1.67 4.95
C ARG A 53 -3.26 0.14 4.97
N ALA A 54 -3.71 -0.54 3.92
CA ALA A 54 -3.59 -2.00 3.83
C ALA A 54 -2.12 -2.44 3.75
N VAL A 55 -1.31 -1.77 2.91
CA VAL A 55 0.13 -2.06 2.77
C VAL A 55 0.88 -1.78 4.07
N HIS A 56 0.67 -0.62 4.69
CA HIS A 56 1.35 -0.26 5.94
C HIS A 56 1.10 -1.31 7.04
N ARG A 57 -0.16 -1.71 7.25
CA ARG A 57 -0.52 -2.77 8.21
C ARG A 57 0.08 -4.12 7.87
N ALA A 58 0.02 -4.53 6.59
CA ALA A 58 0.54 -5.82 6.16
C ALA A 58 2.06 -5.92 6.35
N VAL A 59 2.79 -4.83 6.06
CA VAL A 59 4.23 -4.76 6.31
C VAL A 59 4.52 -4.85 7.80
N GLY A 60 3.85 -4.04 8.62
CA GLY A 60 4.03 -4.07 10.07
C GLY A 60 3.72 -5.45 10.68
N ALA A 61 2.68 -6.13 10.21
CA ALA A 61 2.33 -7.48 10.66
C ALA A 61 3.31 -8.57 10.21
N ALA A 62 4.07 -8.33 9.14
CA ALA A 62 5.06 -9.26 8.61
C ALA A 62 6.44 -9.10 9.24
N LEU A 63 6.67 -8.04 10.02
CA LEU A 63 7.94 -7.84 10.72
C LEU A 63 8.12 -8.90 11.81
N PRO A 64 9.35 -9.40 12.02
CA PRO A 64 9.63 -10.28 13.14
C PRO A 64 9.34 -9.55 14.46
N ALA A 65 8.79 -10.28 15.43
CA ALA A 65 8.67 -9.76 16.79
C ALA A 65 10.06 -9.44 17.32
N VAL A 66 10.22 -8.26 17.92
CA VAL A 66 11.44 -7.92 18.65
C VAL A 66 11.55 -8.90 19.83
N PRO A 67 12.70 -9.54 20.06
CA PRO A 67 12.91 -10.40 21.22
C PRO A 67 12.70 -9.68 22.56
#